data_AF-A0A822GIP0-F1
#
_entry.id   AF-A0A822GIP0-F1
#
_cell.length_a   1.000
_cell.length_b   1.000
_cell.length_c   1.000
_cell.angle_alpha   90.00
_cell.angle_beta   90.00
_cell.angle_gamma   90.00
#
_symmetry.space_group_name_H-M   'P 1'
#
loop_
_entity.id
_entity.type
_entity.pdbx_description
1 polymer ?
#
loop_
_entity_poly.entity_id
_entity_poly.type
_entity_poly.pdbx_seq_one_letter_code
_entity_poly.pdbx_strand_id
1 'polypeptide(L)'
;LLWAEANYTSVILQYALQYEIVGPRFTWILSSNVPLSSFNQSFNQNLVGILTIEPTTGDIVNEPINTTLLNAAYNIWQQYEPESFPGSTKVNYYALFAFDATWSLIQSLQRFCSITTNSSSSCISIRNSSFCFDYRFLNGDSFFDTIL
;
A
#
# COMPACT_ATOMS: atom_id res chain seq x y z
N LEU A 1 -12.98 12.31 -16.43
CA LEU A 1 -12.10 11.64 -15.44
C LEU A 1 -10.97 12.61 -15.12
N LEU A 2 -10.82 13.02 -13.87
CA LEU A 2 -9.76 13.91 -13.41
C LEU A 2 -8.84 13.10 -12.50
N TRP A 3 -7.54 13.09 -12.80
CA TRP A 3 -6.53 12.47 -11.94
C TRP A 3 -5.88 13.56 -11.10
N ALA A 4 -5.92 13.39 -9.78
CA ALA A 4 -5.31 14.30 -8.83
C ALA A 4 -4.79 13.51 -7.63
N GLU A 5 -3.73 14.01 -6.99
CA GLU A 5 -3.30 13.44 -5.71
C GLU A 5 -4.32 13.74 -4.62
N ALA A 6 -4.46 12.82 -3.65
CA ALA A 6 -5.41 12.93 -2.56
C ALA A 6 -5.29 14.26 -1.77
N ASN A 7 -4.07 14.80 -1.66
CA ASN A 7 -3.79 16.05 -0.97
C ASN A 7 -4.47 17.28 -1.60
N TYR A 8 -4.81 17.21 -2.88
CA TYR A 8 -5.46 18.30 -3.61
C TYR A 8 -6.98 18.18 -3.69
N THR A 9 -7.55 17.04 -3.25
CA THR A 9 -8.99 16.76 -3.41
C THR A 9 -9.86 17.82 -2.71
N SER A 10 -9.48 18.29 -1.51
CA SER A 10 -10.23 19.33 -0.79
C SER A 10 -10.23 20.67 -1.53
N VAL A 11 -9.09 21.09 -2.08
CA VAL A 11 -8.93 22.33 -2.84
C VAL A 11 -9.74 22.27 -4.14
N ILE A 12 -9.66 21.14 -4.86
CA ILE A 12 -10.43 20.93 -6.09
C ILE A 12 -11.94 21.02 -5.79
N LEU A 13 -12.40 20.37 -4.73
CA LEU A 13 -13.81 20.43 -4.32
C LEU A 13 -14.24 21.83 -3.89
N GLN A 14 -13.38 22.60 -3.23
CA GLN A 14 -13.67 23.99 -2.87
C GLN A 14 -13.88 24.86 -4.13
N TYR A 15 -13.01 24.74 -5.13
CA TYR A 15 -13.22 25.42 -6.42
C TYR A 15 -14.50 24.94 -7.10
N ALA A 16 -14.74 23.64 -7.10
CA ALA A 16 -15.91 23.05 -7.73
C ALA A 16 -17.23 23.50 -7.06
N LEU A 17 -17.22 23.72 -5.75
CA LEU A 17 -18.32 24.34 -5.01
C LEU A 17 -18.54 25.81 -5.41
N GLN A 18 -17.46 26.59 -5.56
CA GLN A 18 -17.55 28.00 -5.97
C GLN A 18 -18.13 28.17 -7.38
N TYR A 19 -17.86 27.22 -8.28
CA TYR A 19 -18.38 27.21 -9.65
C TYR A 19 -19.69 26.42 -9.80
N GLU A 20 -20.34 26.04 -8.68
CA GLU A 20 -21.63 25.32 -8.66
C GLU A 20 -21.65 24.00 -9.46
N ILE A 21 -20.49 23.37 -9.62
CA ILE A 21 -20.36 22.07 -10.31
C ILE A 21 -20.37 20.88 -9.33
N VAL A 22 -20.55 21.16 -8.03
CA VAL A 22 -20.81 20.17 -6.97
C VAL A 22 -22.25 20.34 -6.48
N GLY A 23 -23.04 19.27 -6.55
CA GLY A 23 -24.45 19.28 -6.17
C GLY A 23 -25.28 18.27 -6.98
N PRO A 24 -26.62 18.33 -6.90
CA PRO A 24 -27.51 17.27 -7.40
C PRO A 24 -27.50 17.06 -8.92
N ARG A 25 -26.88 17.99 -9.68
CA ARG A 25 -26.77 17.91 -11.14
C ARG A 25 -25.54 17.13 -11.61
N PHE A 26 -24.59 16.86 -10.71
CA PHE A 26 -23.33 16.20 -11.03
C PHE A 26 -23.04 15.08 -10.04
N THR A 27 -22.66 13.91 -10.54
CA THR A 27 -22.19 12.82 -9.69
C THR A 27 -20.68 12.94 -9.50
N TRP A 28 -20.25 13.05 -8.26
CA TRP A 28 -18.83 13.05 -7.90
C TRP A 28 -18.46 11.73 -7.26
N ILE A 29 -17.39 11.13 -7.76
CA ILE A 29 -16.79 9.91 -7.22
C ILE A 29 -15.34 10.24 -6.89
N LEU A 30 -14.98 10.13 -5.62
CA LEU A 30 -13.66 10.40 -5.10
C LEU A 30 -12.96 9.09 -4.77
N SER A 31 -11.66 8.98 -5.05
CA SER A 31 -10.82 7.86 -4.62
C SER A 31 -10.08 8.12 -3.31
N SER A 32 -10.43 9.21 -2.61
CA SER A 32 -9.78 9.66 -1.38
C SER A 32 -10.80 10.29 -0.45
N ASN A 33 -10.69 10.01 0.85
CA ASN A 33 -11.49 10.69 1.86
C ASN A 33 -11.12 12.16 1.99
N VAL A 34 -12.11 13.02 2.19
CA VAL A 34 -11.91 14.42 2.54
C VAL A 34 -12.76 14.74 3.78
N PRO A 35 -12.15 15.21 4.88
CA PRO A 35 -12.91 15.53 6.08
C PRO A 35 -13.85 16.71 5.83
N LEU A 36 -15.12 16.55 6.20
CA LEU A 36 -16.15 17.59 6.02
C LEU A 36 -15.80 18.92 6.71
N SER A 37 -14.97 18.86 7.76
CA SER A 37 -14.45 20.05 8.45
C SER A 37 -13.55 20.94 7.58
N SER A 38 -13.09 20.44 6.42
CA SER A 38 -12.31 21.22 5.45
C SER A 38 -13.15 22.14 4.57
N PHE A 39 -14.48 22.11 4.72
CA PHE A 39 -15.41 22.91 3.93
C PHE A 39 -16.20 23.88 4.81
N ASN A 40 -16.61 25.01 4.22
CA ASN A 40 -17.53 25.92 4.89
C ASN A 40 -18.90 25.23 5.04
N GLN A 41 -19.46 25.29 6.24
CA GLN A 41 -20.74 24.67 6.58
C GLN A 41 -21.89 25.11 5.66
N SER A 42 -21.82 26.31 5.08
CA SER A 42 -22.80 26.80 4.10
C SER A 42 -22.92 25.90 2.86
N PHE A 43 -21.87 25.16 2.52
CA PHE A 43 -21.83 24.27 1.35
C PHE A 43 -22.10 22.79 1.68
N ASN A 44 -22.39 22.44 2.94
CA ASN A 44 -22.57 21.04 3.34
C ASN A 44 -23.68 20.33 2.55
N GLN A 45 -24.76 21.04 2.21
CA GLN A 45 -25.83 20.46 1.40
C GLN A 45 -25.39 20.12 -0.01
N ASN A 46 -24.46 20.87 -0.59
CA ASN A 46 -23.93 20.62 -1.92
C ASN A 46 -23.05 19.37 -1.97
N LEU A 47 -22.43 19.00 -0.83
CA LEU A 47 -21.61 17.80 -0.69
C LEU A 47 -22.44 16.50 -0.60
N VAL A 48 -23.77 16.61 -0.43
CA VAL A 48 -24.66 15.45 -0.38
C VAL A 48 -24.68 14.75 -1.75
N GLY A 49 -24.44 13.44 -1.75
CA GLY A 49 -24.42 12.61 -2.96
C GLY A 49 -23.04 12.40 -3.57
N ILE A 50 -21.98 12.99 -2.99
CA ILE A 50 -20.60 12.60 -3.31
C ILE A 50 -20.36 11.18 -2.81
N LEU A 51 -19.81 10.34 -3.67
CA LEU A 51 -19.40 8.98 -3.36
C LEU A 51 -17.89 8.94 -3.15
N THR A 52 -17.43 8.31 -2.07
CA THR A 52 -16.00 8.10 -1.81
C THR A 52 -15.72 6.61 -1.86
N ILE A 53 -14.70 6.24 -2.63
CA ILE A 53 -14.15 4.90 -2.69
C ILE A 53 -12.91 4.90 -1.80
N GLU A 54 -12.97 4.14 -0.73
CA GLU A 54 -11.83 3.90 0.15
C GLU A 54 -11.35 2.46 -0.04
N PRO A 55 -10.03 2.23 -0.20
CA PRO A 55 -9.51 0.88 -0.13
C PRO A 55 -9.81 0.32 1.26
N THR A 56 -10.38 -0.88 1.30
CA THR A 56 -10.72 -1.53 2.56
C THR A 56 -9.44 -2.07 3.18
N THR A 57 -8.84 -1.28 4.07
CA THR A 57 -7.61 -1.64 4.79
C THR A 57 -7.89 -1.77 6.28
N GLY A 58 -7.29 -2.78 6.93
CA GLY A 58 -7.22 -2.94 8.40
C GLY A 58 -8.51 -2.61 9.16
N ASP A 59 -8.57 -1.41 9.74
CA ASP A 59 -9.66 -0.94 10.60
C ASP A 59 -11.05 -0.95 9.95
N ILE A 60 -11.14 -0.80 8.63
CA ILE A 60 -12.46 -0.71 7.95
C ILE A 60 -13.11 -2.10 7.83
N VAL A 61 -12.29 -3.15 7.72
CA VAL A 61 -12.79 -4.53 7.51
C VAL A 61 -12.93 -5.29 8.85
N ASN A 62 -12.42 -4.76 9.97
CA ASN A 62 -12.34 -5.47 11.26
C ASN A 62 -11.78 -6.90 11.14
N GLU A 63 -10.89 -7.12 10.18
CA GLU A 63 -10.32 -8.45 9.95
C GLU A 63 -9.27 -8.74 11.03
N PRO A 64 -9.25 -9.95 11.60
CA PRO A 64 -8.28 -10.33 12.61
C PRO A 64 -6.87 -10.34 12.02
N ILE A 65 -6.07 -9.34 12.39
CA ILE A 65 -4.64 -9.29 12.04
C ILE A 65 -3.88 -10.22 12.98
N ASN A 66 -3.02 -11.08 12.42
CA ASN A 66 -2.06 -11.83 13.23
C ASN A 66 -1.01 -10.87 13.80
N THR A 67 -1.24 -10.44 15.04
CA THR A 67 -0.36 -9.48 15.72
C THR A 67 0.97 -10.09 16.14
N THR A 68 1.12 -11.42 16.17
CA THR A 68 2.37 -12.05 16.61
C THR A 68 3.53 -11.76 15.65
N LEU A 69 3.33 -12.02 14.35
CA LEU A 69 4.33 -11.74 13.31
C LEU A 69 4.56 -10.22 13.16
N LEU A 70 3.48 -9.45 13.20
CA LEU A 70 3.55 -7.99 13.09
C LEU A 70 4.36 -7.36 14.24
N ASN A 71 4.12 -7.80 15.48
CA ASN A 71 4.86 -7.33 16.64
C ASN A 71 6.33 -7.74 16.58
N ALA A 72 6.63 -8.95 16.09
CA ALA A 72 8.01 -9.37 15.88
C ALA A 72 8.71 -8.47 14.84
N ALA A 73 8.03 -8.11 13.75
CA ALA A 73 8.55 -7.18 12.75
C ALA A 73 8.79 -5.78 13.33
N TYR A 74 7.86 -5.27 14.13
CA TYR A 74 8.02 -3.98 14.83
C TYR A 74 9.20 -4.00 15.81
N ASN A 75 9.39 -5.09 16.55
CA ASN A 75 10.52 -5.23 17.45
C ASN A 75 11.85 -5.20 16.69
N ILE A 76 11.93 -5.87 15.54
CA ILE A 76 13.11 -5.85 14.67
C ILE A 76 13.35 -4.44 14.12
N TRP A 77 12.33 -3.78 13.59
CA TRP A 77 12.46 -2.41 13.08
C TRP A 77 12.94 -1.46 14.18
N GLN A 78 12.31 -1.51 15.36
CA GLN A 78 12.71 -0.69 16.49
C GLN A 78 14.15 -0.98 16.96
N GLN A 79 14.60 -2.23 16.89
CA GLN A 79 15.95 -2.61 17.31
C GLN A 79 17.03 -2.12 16.35
N TYR A 80 16.83 -2.28 15.04
CA TYR A 80 17.88 -2.05 14.04
C TYR A 80 17.78 -0.69 13.34
N GLU A 81 16.56 -0.13 13.24
CA GLU A 81 16.26 1.10 12.50
C GLU A 81 15.37 2.05 13.35
N PRO A 82 15.76 2.38 14.59
CA PRO A 82 14.91 3.12 15.53
C PRO A 82 14.53 4.52 15.05
N GLU A 83 15.40 5.18 14.27
CA GLU A 83 15.17 6.53 13.77
C GLU A 83 14.07 6.60 12.70
N SER A 84 13.85 5.50 11.96
CA SER A 84 12.83 5.41 10.92
C SER A 84 11.53 4.77 11.39
N PHE A 85 11.51 4.15 12.57
CA PHE A 85 10.32 3.50 13.10
C PHE A 85 9.30 4.53 13.61
N PRO A 86 8.11 4.65 12.99
CA PRO A 86 7.13 5.67 13.38
C PRO A 86 6.37 5.33 14.68
N GLY A 87 6.57 4.13 15.23
CA GLY A 87 5.77 3.55 16.31
C GLY A 87 4.64 2.67 15.76
N SER A 88 4.28 1.62 16.52
CA SER A 88 3.36 0.57 16.08
C SER A 88 1.95 1.05 15.68
N THR A 89 1.51 2.19 16.21
CA THR A 89 0.21 2.80 15.92
C THR A 89 0.22 3.79 14.76
N LYS A 90 1.40 4.13 14.23
CA LYS A 90 1.57 5.12 13.15
C LYS A 90 2.05 4.49 11.84
N VAL A 91 2.20 3.17 11.81
CA VAL A 91 2.54 2.43 10.59
C VAL A 91 1.34 2.44 9.64
N ASN A 92 1.57 2.91 8.41
CA ASN A 92 0.54 2.96 7.40
C ASN A 92 0.16 1.54 6.93
N TYR A 93 -1.13 1.28 6.67
CA TYR A 93 -1.61 0.01 6.13
C TYR A 93 -0.88 -0.46 4.86
N TYR A 94 -0.44 0.46 4.00
CA TYR A 94 0.36 0.12 2.82
C TYR A 94 1.73 -0.48 3.17
N ALA A 95 2.30 -0.13 4.33
CA ALA A 95 3.52 -0.76 4.82
C ALA A 95 3.26 -2.22 5.24
N LEU A 96 2.05 -2.55 5.70
CA LEU A 96 1.66 -3.94 5.96
C LEU A 96 1.59 -4.75 4.67
N PHE A 97 1.06 -4.19 3.58
CA PHE A 97 1.10 -4.85 2.28
C PHE A 97 2.51 -5.08 1.76
N ALA A 98 3.42 -4.12 1.97
CA ALA A 98 4.82 -4.29 1.63
C ALA A 98 5.48 -5.39 2.48
N PHE A 99 5.13 -5.47 3.76
CA PHE A 99 5.57 -6.54 4.66
C PHE A 99 5.07 -7.91 4.17
N ASP A 100 3.77 -8.05 3.89
CA ASP A 100 3.18 -9.29 3.38
C ASP A 100 3.80 -9.71 2.06
N ALA A 101 3.96 -8.78 1.11
CA ALA A 101 4.60 -9.04 -0.17
C ALA A 101 6.05 -9.52 -0.01
N THR A 102 6.81 -8.90 0.91
CA THR A 102 8.19 -9.28 1.21
C THR A 102 8.25 -10.67 1.84
N TRP A 103 7.35 -10.95 2.78
CA TRP A 103 7.27 -12.27 3.43
C TRP A 103 6.88 -13.37 2.44
N SER A 104 5.88 -13.13 1.60
CA SER A 104 5.50 -14.04 0.50
C SER A 104 6.65 -14.28 -0.47
N LEU A 105 7.42 -13.24 -0.81
CA LEU A 105 8.61 -13.38 -1.65
C LEU A 105 9.67 -14.28 -0.98
N ILE A 106 9.96 -14.07 0.31
CA ILE A 106 10.91 -14.89 1.07
C ILE A 106 10.48 -16.35 1.08
N GLN A 107 9.20 -16.63 1.37
CA GLN A 107 8.67 -17.99 1.41
C GLN A 107 8.73 -18.68 0.04
N SER A 108 8.38 -17.97 -1.02
CA SER A 108 8.50 -18.46 -2.39
C SER A 108 9.95 -18.80 -2.75
N LEU A 109 10.90 -17.94 -2.37
CA LEU A 109 12.33 -18.18 -2.59
C LEU A 109 12.83 -19.39 -1.79
N GLN A 110 12.41 -19.55 -0.54
CA GLN A 110 12.75 -20.72 0.27
C GLN A 110 12.25 -22.01 -0.38
N ARG A 111 11.00 -22.02 -0.86
CA ARG A 111 10.42 -23.16 -1.58
C ARG A 111 11.14 -23.44 -2.90
N PHE A 112 11.43 -22.41 -3.67
CA PHE A 112 12.17 -22.55 -4.92
C PHE A 112 13.55 -23.17 -4.69
N CYS A 113 14.25 -22.72 -3.63
CA CYS A 113 15.56 -23.25 -3.29
C CYS A 113 15.52 -24.69 -2.79
N SER A 114 14.53 -25.08 -2.00
CA SER A 114 14.41 -26.46 -1.55
C SER A 114 14.16 -27.45 -2.71
N ILE A 115 13.51 -27.00 -3.79
CA ILE A 115 13.29 -27.80 -4.99
C ILE A 115 14.55 -27.87 -5.88
N THR A 116 15.29 -26.76 -5.97
CA THR A 116 16.39 -26.61 -6.94
C THR A 116 17.74 -27.16 -6.44
N THR A 117 17.96 -27.20 -5.12
CA THR A 117 19.25 -27.65 -4.55
C THR A 117 19.38 -29.18 -4.48
N ASN A 118 19.55 -29.81 -5.64
CA ASN A 118 20.23 -31.12 -5.75
C ASN A 118 21.69 -30.97 -6.23
N SER A 119 22.14 -29.75 -6.53
CA SER A 119 23.50 -29.47 -6.98
C SER A 119 24.07 -28.26 -6.24
N SER A 120 25.34 -28.34 -5.89
CA SER A 120 26.12 -27.51 -4.95
C SER A 120 26.31 -26.02 -5.31
N SER A 121 25.40 -25.44 -6.10
CA SER A 121 25.39 -24.01 -6.43
C SER A 121 24.36 -23.27 -5.59
N SER A 122 24.66 -22.01 -5.23
CA SER A 122 23.70 -21.11 -4.58
C SER A 122 22.42 -21.02 -5.44
N CYS A 123 21.29 -21.47 -4.90
CA CYS A 123 19.97 -21.39 -5.56
C CYS A 123 19.63 -19.97 -6.08
N ILE A 124 20.09 -18.96 -5.36
CA ILE A 124 19.97 -17.55 -5.72
C ILE A 124 21.38 -17.05 -5.93
N SER A 125 21.68 -16.54 -7.13
CA SER A 125 22.84 -15.70 -7.34
C SER A 125 22.41 -14.41 -8.01
N ILE A 126 23.13 -13.34 -7.66
CA ILE A 126 22.94 -12.01 -8.21
C ILE A 126 23.87 -11.89 -9.41
N ARG A 127 23.34 -11.51 -10.57
CA ARG A 127 24.14 -11.04 -11.71
C ARG A 127 24.03 -9.53 -11.82
N ASN A 128 25.13 -8.87 -12.20
CA ASN A 128 25.20 -7.42 -12.47
C ASN A 128 24.75 -6.54 -11.29
N SER A 129 25.51 -6.57 -10.19
CA SER A 129 25.28 -5.76 -8.98
C SER A 129 25.54 -4.25 -9.17
N SER A 130 25.67 -3.77 -10.41
CA SER A 130 25.97 -2.37 -10.71
C SER A 130 24.76 -1.45 -10.59
N PHE A 131 23.53 -1.98 -10.51
CA PHE A 131 22.30 -1.18 -10.42
C PHE A 131 21.25 -1.83 -9.51
N CYS A 132 20.64 -1.04 -8.62
CA CYS A 132 19.61 -1.49 -7.67
C CYS A 132 18.30 -2.02 -8.29
N PHE A 133 18.14 -1.98 -9.60
CA PHE A 133 16.90 -2.36 -10.28
C PHE A 133 17.08 -3.48 -11.32
N ASP A 134 18.31 -3.96 -11.53
CA ASP A 134 18.62 -5.03 -12.49
C ASP A 134 18.96 -6.36 -11.78
N TYR A 135 18.46 -6.53 -10.55
CA TYR A 135 18.60 -7.76 -9.79
C TYR A 135 17.80 -8.90 -10.44
N ARG A 136 18.45 -9.64 -11.34
CA ARG A 136 17.86 -10.83 -11.95
C ARG A 136 18.26 -12.07 -11.18
N PHE A 137 17.27 -12.84 -10.72
CA PHE A 137 17.49 -14.20 -10.24
C PHE A 137 18.03 -15.05 -11.39
N LEU A 138 19.09 -15.83 -11.16
CA LEU A 138 19.65 -16.75 -12.18
C LEU A 138 18.59 -17.63 -12.85
N ASN A 139 17.57 -18.03 -12.08
CA ASN A 139 16.49 -18.92 -12.50
C ASN A 139 15.13 -18.20 -12.42
N GLY A 140 15.08 -16.89 -12.74
CA GLY A 140 13.87 -16.08 -12.61
C GLY A 140 12.65 -16.69 -13.31
N ASP A 141 12.81 -17.23 -14.51
CA ASP A 141 11.72 -17.86 -15.25
C ASP A 141 11.15 -19.10 -14.50
N SER A 142 12.03 -19.99 -14.02
CA SER A 142 11.64 -21.17 -13.25
C SER A 142 11.04 -20.82 -11.88
N PHE A 143 11.40 -19.67 -11.31
CA PHE A 143 10.82 -19.16 -10.07
C PHE A 143 9.36 -18.75 -10.29
N PHE A 144 9.04 -18.04 -11.37
CA PHE A 144 7.65 -17.67 -11.69
C PHE A 144 6.77 -18.90 -11.98
N ASP A 145 7.32 -19.91 -12.66
CA ASP A 145 6.62 -21.19 -12.91
C ASP A 145 6.35 -22.01 -11.64
N THR A 146 7.02 -21.71 -10.53
CA THR A 146 6.82 -22.41 -9.23
C THR A 146 5.78 -21.72 -8.35
N ILE A 147 5.42 -20.46 -8.65
CA ILE A 147 4.56 -19.61 -7.82
C ILE A 147 3.14 -19.49 -8.40
N LEU A 148 2.97 -19.70 -9.71
CA LEU A 148 1.69 -19.88 -10.38
C LEU A 148 1.21 -21.34 -10.31
#